data_AF-A0A926W8R2-F1
#
_entry.id   AF-A0A926W8R2-F1
#
_cell.length_a   1.000
_cell.length_b   1.000
_cell.length_c   1.000
_cell.angle_alpha   90.00
_cell.angle_beta   90.00
_cell.angle_gamma   90.00
#
_symmetry.space_group_name_H-M   'P 1'
#
loop_
_entity.id
_entity.type
_entity.pdbx_description
1 polymer ?
#
loop_
_entity_poly.entity_id
_entity_poly.type
_entity_poly.pdbx_seq_one_letter_code
_entity_poly.pdbx_strand_id
1 'polypeptide(L)'
;MTTPEEFLEITKWAGIGTLALAAITVLAFVLKWGLRFRLVGATGFAAVLTIGLLGLSFEPFSRTAIPGAVPYATVFDSGAEKITITVPPTLTETQLEATLRQAASNLFKPYRLGSATRVPTIRARTILHDSPGVSQLVYMGQVQPIPNAATGDDMTILLDRKALARLSSTQPSSSDT
;
A
#
# COMPACT_ATOMS: atom_id res chain seq x y z
N MET A 1 6.06 7.07 8.74
CA MET A 1 5.51 5.96 9.55
C MET A 1 6.64 4.99 9.75
N THR A 2 6.79 4.44 10.95
CA THR A 2 7.88 3.49 11.25
C THR A 2 7.73 2.23 10.39
N THR A 3 8.80 1.78 9.74
CA THR A 3 8.76 0.61 8.86
C THR A 3 9.04 -0.69 9.63
N PRO A 4 8.65 -1.88 9.10
CA PRO A 4 8.99 -3.15 9.73
C PRO A 4 10.49 -3.35 9.95
N GLU A 5 11.33 -2.84 9.05
CA GLU A 5 12.80 -2.88 9.17
C GLU A 5 13.29 -2.02 10.35
N GLU A 6 12.72 -0.83 10.51
CA GLU A 6 13.00 0.04 11.66
C GLU A 6 12.56 -0.64 12.97
N PHE A 7 11.41 -1.31 12.99
CA PHE A 7 10.98 -2.10 14.15
C PHE A 7 11.93 -3.26 14.45
N LEU A 8 12.49 -3.91 13.43
CA LEU A 8 13.50 -4.96 13.62
C LEU A 8 14.79 -4.40 14.24
N GLU A 9 15.23 -3.22 13.79
CA GLU A 9 16.41 -2.55 14.37
C GLU A 9 16.17 -2.15 15.83
N ILE A 10 15.01 -1.54 16.12
CA ILE A 10 14.61 -1.19 17.49
C ILE A 10 14.54 -2.45 18.36
N THR A 11 14.02 -3.56 17.83
CA THR A 11 13.94 -4.85 18.52
C THR A 11 15.32 -5.37 18.92
N LYS A 12 16.33 -5.23 18.05
CA LYS A 12 17.71 -5.66 18.38
C LYS A 12 18.25 -4.89 19.59
N TRP A 13 18.11 -3.57 19.58
CA TRP A 13 18.55 -2.73 20.70
C TRP A 13 17.74 -2.97 21.98
N ALA A 14 16.43 -3.11 21.86
CA ALA A 14 15.55 -3.46 22.98
C ALA A 14 15.89 -4.84 23.57
N GLY A 15 16.23 -5.82 22.73
CA GLY A 15 16.68 -7.14 23.14
C GLY A 15 17.99 -7.11 23.90
N ILE A 16 18.99 -6.36 23.40
CA ILE A 16 20.26 -6.16 24.10
C ILE A 16 20.02 -5.49 25.46
N GLY A 17 19.20 -4.44 25.51
CA GLY A 17 18.83 -3.75 26.75
C GLY A 17 18.12 -4.67 27.75
N THR A 18 17.22 -5.52 27.27
CA THR A 18 16.50 -6.50 28.09
C THR A 18 17.45 -7.54 28.68
N LEU A 19 18.39 -8.07 27.89
CA LEU A 19 19.40 -9.01 28.38
C LEU A 19 20.34 -8.38 29.40
N ALA A 20 20.76 -7.13 29.17
CA ALA A 20 21.56 -6.38 30.14
C ALA A 20 20.80 -6.17 31.46
N LEU A 21 19.51 -5.81 31.38
CA LEU A 21 18.67 -5.63 32.56
C LEU A 21 18.43 -6.96 33.31
N ALA A 22 18.29 -8.07 32.58
CA ALA A 22 18.21 -9.40 33.16
C ALA A 22 19.50 -9.77 33.91
N ALA A 23 20.68 -9.49 33.33
CA ALA A 23 21.96 -9.72 33.98
C ALA A 23 22.11 -8.88 35.27
N ILE A 24 21.71 -7.60 35.24
CA ILE A 24 21.69 -6.73 36.43
C ILE A 24 20.73 -7.27 37.48
N THR A 25 19.57 -7.78 37.06
CA THR A 25 18.59 -8.38 37.97
C THR A 25 19.19 -9.60 38.68
N VAL A 26 19.83 -10.51 37.94
CA VAL A 26 20.52 -11.67 38.53
C VAL A 26 21.60 -11.21 39.51
N LEU A 27 22.42 -10.22 39.14
CA LEU A 27 23.46 -9.68 40.01
C LEU A 27 22.87 -9.05 41.28
N ALA A 28 21.74 -8.35 41.20
CA ALA A 28 21.04 -7.79 42.34
C ALA A 28 20.55 -8.88 43.33
N PHE A 29 20.18 -10.06 42.83
CA PHE A 29 19.84 -11.20 43.69
C PHE A 29 21.08 -11.78 44.37
N VAL A 30 22.19 -11.96 43.64
CA VAL A 30 23.47 -12.46 44.19
C VAL A 30 24.00 -11.52 45.28
N LEU A 31 24.02 -10.21 45.01
CA LEU A 31 24.51 -9.18 45.93
C LEU A 31 23.45 -8.74 46.97
N LYS A 32 22.26 -9.34 46.95
CA LYS A 32 21.15 -9.07 47.89
C LYS A 32 20.74 -7.59 47.97
N TRP A 33 20.72 -6.88 46.85
CA TRP A 33 20.24 -5.50 46.80
C TRP A 33 18.76 -5.40 47.21
N GLY A 34 18.39 -4.34 47.94
CA GLY A 34 16.99 -4.09 48.33
C GLY A 34 16.04 -3.91 47.14
N LEU A 35 16.58 -3.50 45.99
CA LEU A 35 15.86 -3.25 44.74
C LEU A 35 15.51 -4.53 43.94
N ARG A 36 16.11 -5.68 44.25
CA ARG A 36 16.07 -6.90 43.39
C ARG A 36 14.68 -7.30 42.91
N PHE A 37 13.64 -7.17 43.74
CA PHE A 37 12.27 -7.53 43.35
C PHE A 37 11.61 -6.54 42.38
N ARG A 38 11.96 -5.25 42.44
CA ARG A 38 11.46 -4.26 41.45
C ARG A 38 12.12 -4.48 40.09
N LEU A 39 13.38 -4.93 40.07
CA LEU A 39 14.11 -5.28 38.86
C LEU A 39 13.51 -6.48 38.13
N VAL A 40 12.88 -7.43 38.83
CA VAL A 40 12.11 -8.51 38.20
C VAL A 40 10.97 -7.94 37.36
N GLY A 41 10.19 -7.00 37.92
CA GLY A 41 9.10 -6.34 37.21
C GLY A 41 9.58 -5.56 35.99
N ALA A 42 10.66 -4.79 36.15
CA ALA A 42 11.25 -4.03 35.05
C ALA A 42 11.78 -4.95 33.92
N THR A 43 12.45 -6.05 34.28
CA THR A 43 12.96 -7.03 33.31
C THR A 43 11.83 -7.75 32.58
N GLY A 44 10.79 -8.16 33.31
CA GLY A 44 9.61 -8.80 32.73
C GLY A 44 8.89 -7.87 31.75
N PHE A 45 8.71 -6.60 32.12
CA PHE A 45 8.14 -5.59 31.22
C PHE A 45 9.01 -5.38 29.98
N ALA A 46 10.33 -5.24 30.14
CA ALA A 46 11.26 -5.08 29.02
C ALA A 46 11.22 -6.28 28.05
N ALA A 47 11.09 -7.49 28.58
CA ALA A 47 10.92 -8.70 27.76
C ALA A 47 9.63 -8.68 26.94
N VAL A 48 8.49 -8.35 27.57
CA VAL A 48 7.21 -8.22 26.85
C VAL A 48 7.28 -7.14 25.78
N LEU A 49 7.87 -5.99 26.10
CA LEU A 49 8.06 -4.89 25.14
C LEU A 49 8.92 -5.33 23.95
N THR A 50 10.03 -6.02 24.19
CA THR A 50 10.91 -6.53 23.14
C THR A 50 10.18 -7.52 22.23
N ILE A 51 9.39 -8.44 22.80
CA ILE A 51 8.58 -9.39 22.00
C ILE A 51 7.50 -8.65 21.20
N GLY A 52 6.87 -7.62 21.77
CA GLY A 52 5.90 -6.79 21.06
C GLY A 52 6.53 -6.05 19.87
N LEU A 53 7.71 -5.46 20.06
CA LEU A 53 8.49 -4.82 19.00
C LEU A 53 8.89 -5.80 17.90
N LEU A 54 9.32 -7.02 18.28
CA LEU A 54 9.59 -8.09 17.32
C LEU A 54 8.34 -8.46 16.53
N GLY A 55 7.19 -8.55 17.20
CA GLY A 55 5.90 -8.79 16.57
C GLY A 55 5.58 -7.77 15.47
N LEU A 56 5.88 -6.49 15.71
CA LEU A 56 5.71 -5.41 14.73
C LEU A 56 6.72 -5.41 13.59
N SER A 57 7.86 -6.12 13.75
CA SER A 57 8.84 -6.30 12.68
C SER A 57 8.42 -7.37 11.66
N PHE A 58 7.50 -8.26 12.02
CA PHE A 58 6.90 -9.14 11.03
C PHE A 58 6.02 -8.32 10.10
N GLU A 59 6.11 -8.59 8.80
CA GLU A 59 5.45 -7.82 7.75
C GLU A 59 4.25 -8.58 7.17
N PRO A 60 3.05 -8.54 7.81
CA PRO A 60 1.86 -9.16 7.23
C PRO A 60 1.17 -8.29 6.16
N PHE A 61 1.61 -7.04 5.95
CA PHE A 61 0.87 -6.07 5.12
C PHE A 61 1.74 -5.17 4.22
N SER A 62 2.86 -5.68 3.68
CA SER A 62 3.50 -4.98 2.57
C SER A 62 2.50 -4.98 1.39
N ARG A 63 2.08 -3.78 1.00
CA ARG A 63 1.35 -3.63 -0.26
C ARG A 63 2.39 -3.80 -1.34
N THR A 64 2.18 -4.76 -2.24
CA THR A 64 3.06 -4.98 -3.37
C THR A 64 3.16 -3.69 -4.17
N ALA A 65 4.26 -2.95 -4.02
CA ALA A 65 4.46 -1.69 -4.71
C ALA A 65 4.94 -2.00 -6.13
N ILE A 66 4.10 -1.74 -7.11
CA ILE A 66 4.41 -1.96 -8.52
C ILE A 66 5.20 -0.75 -9.03
N PRO A 67 6.45 -0.93 -9.51
CA PRO A 67 7.25 0.16 -10.03
C PRO A 67 6.51 0.95 -11.12
N GLY A 68 6.59 2.27 -11.06
CA GLY A 68 5.95 3.17 -12.04
C GLY A 68 4.45 3.41 -11.81
N ALA A 69 3.82 2.78 -10.81
CA ALA A 69 2.46 3.13 -10.41
C ALA A 69 2.41 4.53 -9.80
N VAL A 70 1.41 5.33 -10.17
CA VAL A 70 1.18 6.67 -9.60
C VAL A 70 0.11 6.61 -8.50
N PRO A 71 0.07 7.59 -7.58
CA PRO A 71 -0.98 7.67 -6.58
C PRO A 71 -2.38 7.73 -7.22
N TYR A 72 -3.32 6.98 -6.65
CA TYR A 72 -4.73 7.00 -7.04
C TYR A 72 -5.62 7.00 -5.80
N ALA A 73 -6.88 7.42 -5.99
CA ALA A 73 -7.89 7.31 -4.94
C ALA A 73 -9.14 6.58 -5.46
N THR A 74 -9.75 5.74 -4.64
CA THR A 74 -11.03 5.13 -4.95
C THR A 74 -12.14 6.16 -4.78
N VAL A 75 -12.85 6.47 -5.85
CA VAL A 75 -13.92 7.49 -5.89
C VAL A 75 -15.30 6.86 -5.98
N PHE A 76 -15.38 5.59 -6.36
CA PHE A 76 -16.62 4.82 -6.33
C PHE A 76 -16.28 3.33 -6.11
N ASP A 77 -17.07 2.67 -5.28
CA ASP A 77 -17.01 1.22 -5.08
C ASP A 77 -18.44 0.72 -4.85
N SER A 78 -18.90 -0.19 -5.70
CA SER A 78 -20.23 -0.78 -5.56
C SER A 78 -20.30 -1.91 -4.51
N GLY A 79 -19.18 -2.21 -3.83
CA GLY A 79 -19.04 -3.33 -2.89
C GLY A 79 -18.94 -4.71 -3.54
N ALA A 80 -19.20 -4.79 -4.85
CA ALA A 80 -19.20 -6.04 -5.61
C ALA A 80 -18.35 -5.90 -6.89
N GLU A 81 -18.97 -5.45 -7.98
CA GLU A 81 -18.40 -5.60 -9.34
C GLU A 81 -17.64 -4.39 -9.85
N LYS A 82 -17.94 -3.18 -9.39
CA LYS A 82 -17.45 -1.96 -10.04
C LYS A 82 -16.74 -1.09 -9.04
N ILE A 83 -15.47 -0.85 -9.34
CA ILE A 83 -14.63 0.09 -8.61
C ILE A 83 -14.14 1.13 -9.60
N THR A 84 -14.24 2.41 -9.25
CA THR A 84 -13.65 3.50 -10.03
C THR A 84 -12.60 4.18 -9.20
N ILE A 85 -11.40 4.27 -9.76
CA ILE A 85 -10.28 5.02 -9.19
C ILE A 85 -10.07 6.29 -9.99
N THR A 86 -9.63 7.35 -9.31
CA THR A 86 -9.17 8.59 -9.93
C THR A 86 -7.65 8.60 -9.99
N VAL A 87 -7.12 9.05 -11.12
CA VAL A 87 -5.68 9.14 -11.39
C VAL A 87 -5.33 10.53 -11.97
N PRO A 88 -4.07 10.98 -11.86
CA PRO A 88 -3.65 12.28 -12.38
C PRO A 88 -3.89 12.43 -13.90
N PRO A 89 -4.19 13.63 -14.40
CA PRO A 89 -4.36 13.86 -15.84
C PRO A 89 -3.02 13.89 -16.61
N THR A 90 -1.87 13.80 -15.93
CA THR A 90 -0.53 13.94 -16.53
C THR A 90 0.23 12.61 -16.65
N LEU A 91 -0.45 11.48 -16.48
CA LEU A 91 0.18 10.16 -16.47
C LEU A 91 0.39 9.61 -17.89
N THR A 92 1.41 8.76 -18.05
CA THR A 92 1.69 8.04 -19.30
C THR A 92 0.90 6.72 -19.39
N GLU A 93 0.82 6.13 -20.59
CA GLU A 93 0.22 4.79 -20.79
C GLU A 93 0.86 3.72 -19.89
N THR A 94 2.19 3.74 -19.76
CA THR A 94 2.95 2.81 -18.91
C THR A 94 2.65 3.02 -17.42
N GLN A 95 2.54 4.27 -16.97
CA GLN A 95 2.15 4.60 -15.60
C GLN A 95 0.69 4.18 -15.34
N LEU A 96 -0.21 4.32 -16.32
CA LEU A 96 -1.60 3.88 -16.20
C LEU A 96 -1.68 2.37 -15.98
N GLU A 97 -0.95 1.61 -16.79
CA GLU A 97 -0.92 0.16 -16.69
C GLU A 97 -0.37 -0.28 -15.32
N ALA A 98 0.77 0.27 -14.90
CA ALA A 98 1.35 -0.02 -13.58
C ALA A 98 0.37 0.33 -12.45
N THR A 99 -0.35 1.46 -12.58
CA THR A 99 -1.35 1.90 -11.59
C THR A 99 -2.57 0.99 -11.55
N LEU A 100 -3.05 0.51 -12.71
CA LEU A 100 -4.14 -0.46 -12.79
C LEU A 100 -3.74 -1.80 -12.16
N ARG A 101 -2.51 -2.28 -12.41
CA ARG A 101 -1.97 -3.47 -11.75
C ARG A 101 -1.88 -3.28 -10.23
N GLN A 102 -1.42 -2.11 -9.78
CA GLN A 102 -1.32 -1.78 -8.37
C GLN A 102 -2.70 -1.75 -7.72
N ALA A 103 -3.69 -1.19 -8.42
CA ALA A 103 -5.08 -1.17 -7.99
C ALA A 103 -5.69 -2.57 -7.94
N ALA A 104 -5.43 -3.42 -8.92
CA ALA A 104 -5.86 -4.81 -8.93
C ALA A 104 -5.33 -5.56 -7.70
N SER A 105 -4.03 -5.48 -7.43
CA SER A 105 -3.40 -6.11 -6.25
C SER A 105 -4.00 -5.59 -4.93
N ASN A 106 -4.28 -4.29 -4.84
CA ASN A 106 -4.80 -3.69 -3.61
C ASN A 106 -6.29 -3.98 -3.38
N LEU A 107 -7.10 -3.95 -4.44
CA LEU A 107 -8.56 -3.84 -4.35
C LEU A 107 -9.31 -5.13 -4.72
N PHE A 108 -8.72 -6.02 -5.55
CA PHE A 108 -9.29 -7.34 -5.74
C PHE A 108 -9.07 -8.18 -4.49
N LYS A 109 -10.13 -8.34 -3.72
CA LYS A 109 -10.16 -9.19 -2.53
C LYS A 109 -10.89 -10.49 -2.83
N PRO A 110 -10.50 -11.63 -2.22
CA PRO A 110 -11.12 -12.93 -2.47
C PRO A 110 -12.66 -12.92 -2.34
N TYR A 111 -13.21 -12.18 -1.37
CA TYR A 111 -14.65 -12.08 -1.16
C TYR A 111 -15.41 -11.34 -2.29
N ARG A 112 -14.72 -10.62 -3.17
CA ARG A 112 -15.32 -9.91 -4.32
C ARG A 112 -15.35 -10.75 -5.59
N LEU A 113 -14.61 -11.87 -5.62
CA LEU A 113 -14.48 -12.76 -6.77
C LEU A 113 -15.56 -13.85 -6.81
N GLY A 114 -16.53 -13.80 -5.88
CA GLY A 114 -17.39 -14.93 -5.51
C GLY A 114 -18.60 -15.23 -6.40
N SER A 115 -18.73 -14.68 -7.61
CA SER A 115 -19.84 -15.07 -8.49
C SER A 115 -19.40 -15.17 -9.94
N ALA A 116 -19.49 -16.38 -10.51
CA ALA A 116 -19.11 -16.69 -11.89
C ALA A 116 -19.85 -15.84 -12.95
N THR A 117 -20.97 -15.21 -12.58
CA THR A 117 -21.77 -14.37 -13.47
C THR A 117 -21.26 -12.91 -13.55
N ARG A 118 -20.35 -12.51 -12.64
CA ARG A 118 -20.06 -11.10 -12.37
C ARG A 118 -18.56 -10.88 -12.17
N VAL A 119 -17.88 -10.44 -13.24
CA VAL A 119 -16.44 -10.18 -13.21
C VAL A 119 -16.17 -8.79 -12.60
N PRO A 120 -15.46 -8.70 -11.46
CA PRO A 120 -15.13 -7.40 -10.89
C PRO A 120 -14.20 -6.63 -11.81
N THR A 121 -14.46 -5.34 -11.96
CA THR A 121 -13.76 -4.44 -12.88
C THR A 121 -13.36 -3.18 -12.12
N ILE A 122 -12.08 -2.85 -12.19
CA ILE A 122 -11.56 -1.56 -11.71
C ILE A 122 -11.39 -0.66 -12.94
N ARG A 123 -11.96 0.54 -12.89
CA ARG A 123 -11.85 1.56 -13.96
C ARG A 123 -11.06 2.75 -13.48
N ALA A 124 -10.08 3.17 -14.26
CA ALA A 124 -9.34 4.40 -14.02
C ALA A 124 -9.99 5.57 -14.77
N ARG A 125 -10.25 6.66 -14.04
CA ARG A 125 -10.72 7.92 -14.62
C ARG A 125 -9.85 9.10 -14.17
N THR A 126 -9.93 10.19 -14.91
CA THR A 126 -9.44 11.49 -14.48
C THR A 126 -10.51 12.56 -14.71
N ILE A 127 -10.24 13.77 -14.22
CA ILE A 127 -11.06 14.95 -14.44
C ILE A 127 -10.24 15.92 -15.28
N LEU A 128 -10.70 16.18 -16.52
CA LEU A 128 -10.13 17.22 -17.36
C LEU A 128 -10.91 18.51 -17.20
N HIS A 129 -10.19 19.63 -17.20
CA HIS A 129 -10.75 20.98 -17.17
C HIS A 129 -10.51 21.63 -18.52
N ASP A 130 -11.43 21.39 -19.47
CA ASP A 130 -11.26 21.84 -20.86
C ASP A 130 -11.58 23.33 -21.03
N SER A 131 -12.33 23.93 -20.11
CA SER A 131 -12.66 25.37 -20.12
C SER A 131 -13.02 25.86 -18.71
N PRO A 132 -12.91 27.17 -18.42
CA PRO A 132 -13.31 27.73 -17.14
C PRO A 132 -14.75 27.35 -16.78
N GLY A 133 -14.93 26.64 -15.67
CA GLY A 133 -16.23 26.18 -15.19
C GLY A 133 -16.78 24.89 -15.81
N VAL A 134 -16.04 24.23 -16.73
CA VAL A 134 -16.45 22.95 -17.34
C VAL A 134 -15.41 21.87 -17.06
N SER A 135 -15.84 20.85 -16.31
CA SER A 135 -15.03 19.67 -16.00
C SER A 135 -15.65 18.42 -16.59
N GLN A 136 -14.84 17.59 -17.26
CA GLN A 136 -15.28 16.32 -17.84
C GLN A 136 -14.59 15.13 -17.18
N LEU A 137 -15.37 14.09 -16.87
CA LEU A 137 -14.85 12.80 -16.44
C LEU A 137 -14.41 11.99 -17.66
N VAL A 138 -13.14 11.57 -17.67
CA VAL A 138 -12.56 10.79 -18.76
C VAL A 138 -12.06 9.45 -18.21
N TYR A 139 -12.60 8.35 -18.74
CA TYR A 139 -12.13 6.99 -18.41
C TYR A 139 -11.01 6.61 -19.36
N MET A 140 -9.89 6.13 -18.82
CA MET A 140 -8.65 5.93 -19.58
C MET A 140 -8.23 4.47 -19.66
N GLY A 141 -8.77 3.63 -18.79
CA GLY A 141 -8.50 2.21 -18.82
C GLY A 141 -9.25 1.44 -17.75
N GLN A 142 -9.17 0.13 -17.83
CA GLN A 142 -9.78 -0.79 -16.87
C GLN A 142 -8.98 -2.08 -16.74
N VAL A 143 -9.12 -2.74 -15.60
CA VAL A 143 -8.51 -4.04 -15.31
C VAL A 143 -9.55 -5.02 -14.77
N GLN A 144 -9.43 -6.28 -15.19
CA GLN A 144 -10.28 -7.41 -14.78
C GLN A 144 -9.40 -8.61 -14.42
N PRO A 145 -9.76 -9.42 -13.43
CA PRO A 145 -9.02 -10.63 -13.04
C PRO A 145 -9.36 -11.80 -13.99
N ILE A 146 -9.26 -11.56 -15.29
CA ILE A 146 -9.43 -12.57 -16.34
C ILE A 146 -8.05 -12.82 -16.92
N PRO A 147 -7.56 -14.07 -16.97
CA PRO A 147 -6.29 -14.41 -17.60
C PRO A 147 -6.25 -13.93 -19.06
N ASN A 148 -5.18 -13.22 -19.43
CA ASN A 148 -4.96 -12.77 -20.78
C ASN A 148 -4.09 -13.78 -21.53
N ALA A 149 -4.71 -14.59 -22.40
CA ALA A 149 -4.03 -15.62 -23.18
C ALA A 149 -2.95 -15.08 -24.15
N ALA A 150 -3.04 -13.81 -24.58
CA ALA A 150 -2.07 -13.22 -25.50
C ALA A 150 -0.79 -12.77 -24.79
N THR A 151 -0.89 -12.33 -23.54
CA THR A 151 0.24 -11.81 -22.76
C THR A 151 0.76 -12.83 -21.75
N GLY A 152 -0.02 -13.88 -21.43
CA GLY A 152 0.30 -14.85 -20.38
C GLY A 152 0.11 -14.29 -18.96
N ASP A 153 -0.63 -13.20 -18.82
CA ASP A 153 -0.85 -12.48 -17.57
C ASP A 153 -2.12 -12.97 -16.88
N ASP A 154 -2.15 -12.96 -15.55
CA ASP A 154 -3.29 -13.43 -14.75
C ASP A 154 -4.48 -12.46 -14.78
N MET A 155 -4.30 -11.29 -15.38
CA MET A 155 -5.30 -10.24 -15.50
C MET A 155 -5.32 -9.63 -16.90
N THR A 156 -6.47 -9.07 -17.26
CA THR A 156 -6.68 -8.39 -18.54
C THR A 156 -6.78 -6.89 -18.28
N ILE A 157 -5.89 -6.13 -18.91
CA ILE A 157 -5.85 -4.67 -18.86
C ILE A 157 -6.25 -4.13 -20.23
N LEU A 158 -7.20 -3.21 -20.24
CA LEU A 158 -7.69 -2.54 -21.44
C LEU A 158 -7.48 -1.04 -21.28
N LEU A 159 -6.70 -0.46 -22.18
CA LEU A 159 -6.37 0.97 -22.18
C LEU A 159 -7.13 1.67 -23.32
N ASP A 160 -7.70 2.84 -23.02
CA ASP A 160 -8.33 3.71 -24.01
C ASP A 160 -7.29 4.72 -24.52
N ARG A 161 -6.65 4.38 -25.64
CA ARG A 161 -5.63 5.23 -26.27
C ARG A 161 -6.20 6.57 -26.76
N LYS A 162 -7.49 6.64 -27.12
CA LYS A 162 -8.11 7.90 -27.56
C LYS A 162 -8.29 8.83 -26.37
N ALA A 163 -8.70 8.29 -25.22
CA ALA A 163 -8.79 9.05 -23.98
C ALA A 163 -7.41 9.53 -23.50
N LEU A 164 -6.39 8.68 -23.58
CA LEU A 164 -5.00 9.06 -23.25
C LEU A 164 -4.46 10.16 -24.16
N ALA A 165 -4.76 10.14 -25.45
CA ALA A 165 -4.33 11.19 -26.39
C ALA A 165 -4.90 12.58 -26.03
N ARG A 166 -6.07 12.65 -25.36
CA ARG A 166 -6.66 13.93 -24.91
C ARG A 166 -5.88 14.57 -23.76
N LEU A 167 -5.15 13.80 -22.96
CA LEU A 167 -4.33 14.34 -21.89
C LEU A 167 -3.20 15.21 -22.43
N SER A 168 -2.57 14.74 -23.52
CA SER A 168 -1.47 15.46 -24.18
C SER A 168 -1.93 16.76 -24.84
N SER A 169 -3.19 16.84 -25.29
CA SER A 169 -3.73 18.05 -25.92
C SER A 169 -4.21 19.11 -24.93
N THR A 170 -4.54 18.74 -23.70
CA THR A 170 -5.06 19.66 -22.66
C THR A 170 -3.96 20.16 -21.72
N GLN A 171 -2.70 19.76 -21.90
CA GLN A 171 -1.57 20.37 -21.20
C GLN A 171 -1.45 21.85 -21.62
N PRO A 172 -1.52 22.81 -20.68
CA PRO A 172 -1.29 24.20 -21.02
C PRO A 172 0.15 24.34 -21.50
N SER A 173 0.32 24.94 -22.68
CA SER A 173 1.61 25.41 -23.17
C SER A 173 2.31 26.19 -22.07
N SER A 174 3.46 25.69 -21.60
CA SER A 174 4.38 26.39 -20.72
C SER A 174 5.07 27.54 -21.47
N SER A 175 4.26 28.47 -21.97
CA SER A 175 4.67 29.64 -22.73
C SER A 175 3.58 30.70 -22.59
N ASP A 176 3.43 31.21 -21.38
CA ASP A 176 2.96 32.58 -21.15
C ASP A 176 3.41 33.02 -19.75
N THR A 177 4.45 33.88 -19.76
CA THR A 177 4.98 34.80 -18.72
C THR A 177 5.46 34.24 -17.38
#